data_AF-A0AA42ID88-F1
#
_entry.id   AF-A0AA42ID88-F1
#
_cell.length_a   1.000
_cell.length_b   1.000
_cell.length_c   1.000
_cell.angle_alpha   90.00
_cell.angle_beta   90.00
_cell.angle_gamma   90.00
#
_symmetry.space_group_name_H-M   'P 1'
#
loop_
_entity.id
_entity.type
_entity.pdbx_description
1 polymer ?
#
loop_
_entity_poly.entity_id
_entity_poly.type
_entity_poly.pdbx_seq_one_letter_code
_entity_poly.pdbx_strand_id
1 'polypeptide(L)'
;MLKNRFTPTRGFTLVELMIVVVIVAILAAIAIPSYQVYARRAQASQAQQEIQRLATELEKHKSRNFNYINFSTIPNASPATNQVVLPAGATGTAIKYTITVQDGDDPTKKLFDNDVNGQSWVIRAQSLDAQNYTFLMMSTGIRCKNKTAANVSYTNCGSMANGSEAW
;
A
#
# COMPACT_ATOMS: atom_id res chain seq x y z
N MET A 1 -6.17 35.11 65.41
CA MET A 1 -6.75 35.87 64.29
C MET A 1 -5.99 35.49 63.01
N LEU A 2 -6.42 34.46 62.29
CA LEU A 2 -5.73 33.93 61.10
C LEU A 2 -6.34 34.56 59.84
N LYS A 3 -5.56 35.41 59.17
CA LYS A 3 -5.96 36.13 57.95
C LYS A 3 -5.77 35.19 56.77
N ASN A 4 -6.83 34.48 56.37
CA ASN A 4 -6.83 33.59 55.22
C ASN A 4 -6.67 34.41 53.93
N ARG A 5 -5.47 34.41 53.34
CA ARG A 5 -5.22 35.07 52.06
C ARG A 5 -5.63 34.12 50.94
N PHE A 6 -6.82 34.33 50.38
CA PHE A 6 -7.17 33.74 49.09
C PHE A 6 -6.28 34.39 48.02
N THR A 7 -5.26 33.66 47.57
CA THR A 7 -4.52 33.98 46.35
C THR A 7 -5.48 33.80 45.16
N PRO A 8 -5.72 34.82 44.33
CA PRO A 8 -6.59 34.69 43.18
C PRO A 8 -5.95 33.70 42.19
N THR A 9 -6.65 32.61 41.90
CA THR A 9 -6.33 31.71 40.79
C THR A 9 -6.50 32.50 39.49
N ARG A 10 -5.40 32.70 38.75
CA ARG A 10 -5.44 33.31 37.42
C ARG A 10 -6.09 32.31 36.46
N GLY A 11 -7.32 32.59 36.05
CA GLY A 11 -8.04 31.82 35.02
C GLY A 11 -7.67 32.31 33.61
N PHE A 12 -7.78 31.41 32.63
CA PHE A 12 -7.68 31.74 31.20
C PHE A 12 -8.82 32.69 30.79
N THR A 13 -8.52 33.67 29.95
CA THR A 13 -9.54 34.54 29.36
C THR A 13 -10.19 33.90 28.14
N LEU A 14 -11.45 34.25 27.85
CA LEU A 14 -12.18 33.78 26.66
C LEU A 14 -11.46 34.22 25.37
N VAL A 15 -10.86 35.42 25.38
CA VAL A 15 -10.10 35.97 24.26
C VAL A 15 -8.82 35.18 23.99
N GLU A 16 -8.06 34.80 25.04
CA GLU A 16 -6.88 33.94 24.87
C GLU A 16 -7.26 32.60 24.22
N LEU A 17 -8.37 32.00 24.64
CA LEU A 17 -8.83 30.75 24.05
C LEU A 17 -9.26 30.92 22.59
N MET A 18 -9.93 32.03 22.23
CA MET A 18 -10.30 32.31 20.84
C MET A 18 -9.07 32.42 19.92
N ILE A 19 -8.03 33.12 20.35
CA ILE A 19 -6.81 33.27 19.56
C ILE A 19 -6.13 31.91 19.36
N VAL A 20 -6.05 31.09 20.42
CA VAL A 20 -5.47 29.74 20.34
C VAL A 20 -6.23 28.87 19.33
N VAL A 21 -7.56 28.87 19.38
CA VAL A 21 -8.38 28.10 18.44
C VAL A 21 -8.16 28.55 17.00
N VAL A 22 -8.06 29.86 16.76
CA VAL A 22 -7.77 30.40 15.42
C VAL A 22 -6.41 29.93 14.92
N ILE A 23 -5.36 29.99 15.74
CA ILE A 23 -4.02 29.53 15.37
C ILE A 23 -4.04 28.03 15.06
N VAL A 24 -4.66 27.21 15.91
CA VAL A 24 -4.77 25.76 15.69
C VAL A 24 -5.55 25.44 14.42
N ALA A 25 -6.62 26.17 14.11
CA ALA A 25 -7.39 25.98 12.89
C ALA A 25 -6.55 26.23 11.62
N ILE A 26 -5.74 27.30 11.61
CA ILE A 26 -4.84 27.62 10.49
C ILE A 26 -3.78 26.50 10.33
N LEU A 27 -3.18 26.06 11.43
CA LEU A 27 -2.19 24.97 11.39
C LEU A 27 -2.80 23.65 10.90
N ALA A 28 -4.00 23.30 11.38
CA ALA A 28 -4.70 22.08 11.00
C ALA A 28 -5.03 22.05 9.50
N ALA A 29 -5.42 23.19 8.91
CA ALA A 29 -5.75 23.29 7.49
C ALA A 29 -4.57 22.89 6.57
N ILE A 30 -3.33 23.14 6.99
CA ILE A 30 -2.12 22.77 6.23
C ILE A 30 -1.62 21.37 6.64
N ALA A 31 -1.66 21.08 7.94
CA ALA A 31 -1.09 19.85 8.49
C ALA A 31 -1.85 18.59 8.04
N ILE A 32 -3.19 18.63 8.00
CA ILE A 32 -4.02 17.47 7.66
C ILE A 32 -3.75 16.96 6.22
N PRO A 33 -3.86 17.76 5.15
CA PRO A 33 -3.61 17.27 3.80
C PRO A 33 -2.15 16.84 3.61
N SER A 34 -1.21 17.54 4.24
CA SER A 34 0.22 17.19 4.21
C SER A 34 0.47 15.81 4.83
N TYR A 35 -0.11 15.55 6.01
CA TYR A 35 0.00 14.26 6.68
C TYR A 35 -0.61 13.12 5.86
N GLN A 36 -1.74 13.36 5.18
CA GLN A 36 -2.36 12.36 4.29
C GLN A 36 -1.47 12.02 3.10
N VAL A 37 -0.78 13.00 2.49
CA VAL A 37 0.20 12.75 1.43
C VAL A 37 1.38 11.93 1.96
N TYR A 38 1.91 12.27 3.13
CA TYR A 38 2.99 11.53 3.76
C TYR A 38 2.61 10.07 4.05
N ALA A 39 1.45 9.85 4.67
CA ALA A 39 0.94 8.52 4.97
C ALA A 39 0.77 7.66 3.70
N ARG A 40 0.25 8.24 2.60
CA ARG A 40 0.13 7.53 1.32
C ARG A 40 1.48 7.15 0.73
N ARG A 41 2.47 8.05 0.79
CA ARG A 41 3.85 7.77 0.35
C ARG A 41 4.49 6.64 1.16
N ALA A 42 4.27 6.63 2.48
CA ALA A 42 4.74 5.56 3.35
C ALA A 42 4.10 4.21 2.98
N GLN A 43 2.79 4.18 2.76
CA GLN A 43 2.07 2.98 2.31
C GLN A 43 2.54 2.48 0.94
N ALA A 44 2.75 3.40 -0.02
CA ALA A 44 3.28 3.09 -1.34
C ALA A 44 4.69 2.47 -1.24
N SER A 45 5.56 3.04 -0.42
CA SER A 45 6.90 2.50 -0.17
C SER A 45 6.85 1.10 0.45
N GLN A 46 5.93 0.85 1.40
CA GLN A 46 5.73 -0.49 1.97
C GLN A 46 5.27 -1.50 0.91
N ALA A 47 4.34 -1.11 0.03
CA ALA A 47 3.91 -1.97 -1.07
C ALA A 47 5.07 -2.31 -2.02
N GLN A 48 5.89 -1.32 -2.38
CA GLN A 48 7.07 -1.55 -3.22
C GLN A 48 8.07 -2.52 -2.55
N GLN A 49 8.33 -2.35 -1.25
CA GLN A 49 9.21 -3.24 -0.51
C GLN A 49 8.67 -4.68 -0.50
N GLU A 50 7.38 -4.85 -0.30
CA GLU A 50 6.75 -6.18 -0.28
C GLU A 50 6.76 -6.84 -1.67
N ILE A 51 6.53 -6.07 -2.74
CA ILE A 51 6.68 -6.57 -4.12
C ILE A 51 8.11 -7.08 -4.36
N GLN A 52 9.13 -6.31 -3.97
CA GLN A 52 10.53 -6.72 -4.16
C GLN A 52 10.90 -7.95 -3.33
N ARG A 53 10.35 -8.05 -2.12
CA ARG A 53 10.47 -9.24 -1.27
C ARG A 53 9.87 -10.47 -1.96
N LEU A 54 8.64 -10.34 -2.47
CA LEU A 54 7.94 -11.43 -3.18
C LEU A 54 8.69 -11.85 -4.44
N ALA A 55 9.18 -10.89 -5.23
CA ALA A 55 10.00 -11.17 -6.41
C ALA A 55 11.26 -11.98 -6.04
N THR A 56 11.94 -11.61 -4.95
CA THR A 56 13.11 -12.35 -4.47
C THR A 56 12.75 -13.79 -4.05
N GLU A 57 11.60 -13.99 -3.38
CA GLU A 57 11.17 -15.34 -2.98
C GLU A 57 10.70 -16.18 -4.17
N LEU A 58 10.09 -15.57 -5.18
CA LEU A 58 9.76 -16.21 -6.44
C LEU A 58 11.02 -16.73 -7.14
N GLU A 59 12.08 -15.91 -7.23
CA GLU A 59 13.35 -16.35 -7.83
C GLU A 59 14.01 -17.48 -7.04
N LYS A 60 13.96 -17.43 -5.71
CA LYS A 60 14.40 -18.56 -4.86
C LYS A 60 13.56 -19.82 -5.10
N HIS A 61 12.26 -19.68 -5.28
CA HIS A 61 11.37 -20.80 -5.59
C HIS A 61 11.73 -21.44 -6.93
N LYS A 62 11.92 -20.63 -7.97
CA LYS A 62 12.34 -21.12 -9.30
C LYS A 62 13.71 -21.78 -9.25
N SER A 63 14.65 -21.28 -8.45
CA SER A 63 15.94 -21.94 -8.27
C SER A 63 15.85 -23.35 -7.66
N ARG A 64 14.79 -23.64 -6.88
CA ARG A 64 14.58 -24.96 -6.25
C ARG A 64 13.73 -25.89 -7.11
N ASN A 65 12.71 -25.35 -7.78
CA ASN A 65 11.66 -26.12 -8.43
C ASN A 65 11.69 -26.01 -9.97
N PHE A 66 12.55 -25.16 -10.54
CA PHE A 66 12.62 -24.82 -11.97
C PHE A 66 11.35 -24.16 -12.55
N ASN A 67 10.36 -23.86 -11.72
CA ASN A 67 9.13 -23.16 -12.07
C ASN A 67 8.61 -22.36 -10.85
N TYR A 68 7.58 -21.55 -11.06
CA TYR A 68 6.88 -20.78 -10.03
C TYR A 68 5.57 -21.44 -9.56
N ILE A 69 5.27 -22.66 -10.02
CA ILE A 69 4.04 -23.37 -9.67
C ILE A 69 4.03 -23.70 -8.18
N ASN A 70 2.88 -23.58 -7.53
CA ASN A 70 2.70 -23.78 -6.09
C ASN A 70 3.49 -22.79 -5.21
N PHE A 71 3.90 -21.65 -5.77
CA PHE A 71 4.51 -20.58 -4.99
C PHE A 71 3.51 -19.94 -4.04
N SER A 72 3.81 -19.94 -2.73
CA SER A 72 3.02 -19.22 -1.73
C SER A 72 3.62 -17.90 -1.28
N THR A 73 2.78 -16.86 -1.30
CA THR A 73 3.08 -15.52 -0.82
C THR A 73 3.20 -15.44 0.70
N ILE A 74 2.67 -16.43 1.44
CA ILE A 74 2.75 -16.51 2.89
C ILE A 74 3.40 -17.85 3.26
N PRO A 75 4.56 -17.85 3.94
CA PRO A 75 5.20 -19.07 4.40
C PRO A 75 4.24 -19.89 5.26
N ASN A 76 4.04 -21.17 4.94
CA ASN A 76 3.17 -22.10 5.67
C ASN A 76 1.67 -21.74 5.70
N ALA A 77 1.19 -20.83 4.85
CA ALA A 77 -0.24 -20.66 4.64
C ALA A 77 -0.79 -21.70 3.67
N SER A 78 -2.04 -22.10 3.88
CA SER A 78 -2.81 -22.90 2.91
C SER A 78 -2.78 -22.20 1.53
N PRO A 79 -2.69 -22.96 0.42
CA PRO A 79 -2.61 -22.42 -0.95
C PRO A 79 -3.78 -21.52 -1.37
N ALA A 80 -4.82 -21.39 -0.54
CA ALA A 80 -6.01 -20.59 -0.82
C ALA A 80 -5.77 -19.06 -0.75
N THR A 81 -4.79 -18.57 0.02
CA THR A 81 -4.59 -17.12 0.21
C THR A 81 -3.39 -16.62 -0.58
N ASN A 82 -3.49 -16.61 -1.90
CA ASN A 82 -2.47 -16.07 -2.84
C ASN A 82 -2.50 -14.53 -2.91
N GLN A 83 -2.72 -13.88 -1.77
CA GLN A 83 -2.84 -12.44 -1.67
C GLN A 83 -2.20 -11.96 -0.39
N VAL A 84 -1.33 -10.96 -0.51
CA VAL A 84 -0.77 -10.23 0.63
C VAL A 84 -1.58 -8.96 0.82
N VAL A 85 -2.05 -8.74 2.04
CA VAL A 85 -2.72 -7.48 2.42
C VAL A 85 -1.76 -6.64 3.26
N LEU A 86 -1.74 -5.33 2.97
CA LEU A 86 -0.99 -4.37 3.76
C LEU A 86 -1.93 -3.34 4.40
N PRO A 87 -1.73 -2.98 5.68
CA PRO A 87 -0.78 -3.61 6.62
C PRO A 87 -1.16 -5.06 6.96
N ALA A 88 -0.19 -5.85 7.41
CA ALA A 88 -0.41 -7.27 7.70
C ALA A 88 -1.52 -7.45 8.76
N GLY A 89 -2.44 -8.39 8.51
CA GLY A 89 -3.59 -8.63 9.38
C GLY A 89 -4.73 -7.62 9.26
N ALA A 90 -4.64 -6.64 8.36
CA ALA A 90 -5.74 -5.72 8.10
C ALA A 90 -6.95 -6.44 7.49
N THR A 91 -8.15 -6.06 7.95
CA THR A 91 -9.43 -6.56 7.44
C THR A 91 -10.34 -5.41 7.03
N GLY A 92 -11.23 -5.64 6.07
CA GLY A 92 -12.18 -4.64 5.59
C GLY A 92 -11.51 -3.33 5.11
N THR A 93 -11.97 -2.19 5.63
CA THR A 93 -11.51 -0.84 5.24
C THR A 93 -10.11 -0.48 5.77
N ALA A 94 -9.55 -1.30 6.66
CA ALA A 94 -8.18 -1.14 7.13
C ALA A 94 -7.15 -1.52 6.06
N ILE A 95 -7.53 -2.35 5.08
CA ILE A 95 -6.65 -2.76 3.97
C ILE A 95 -6.31 -1.52 3.13
N LYS A 96 -5.02 -1.31 2.89
CA LYS A 96 -4.49 -0.21 2.08
C LYS A 96 -3.98 -0.69 0.74
N TYR A 97 -3.34 -1.86 0.74
CA TYR A 97 -2.91 -2.54 -0.47
C TYR A 97 -3.32 -4.01 -0.45
N THR A 98 -3.67 -4.46 -1.64
CA THR A 98 -3.91 -5.85 -2.00
C THR A 98 -2.88 -6.22 -3.06
N ILE A 99 -1.97 -7.12 -2.72
CA ILE A 99 -0.92 -7.61 -3.60
C ILE A 99 -1.28 -9.02 -4.04
N THR A 100 -1.42 -9.22 -5.34
CA THR A 100 -1.70 -10.53 -5.94
C THR A 100 -0.53 -10.95 -6.83
N VAL A 101 -0.25 -12.25 -6.83
CA VAL A 101 0.75 -12.86 -7.70
C VAL A 101 0.02 -13.81 -8.64
N GLN A 102 0.26 -13.70 -9.94
CA GLN A 102 -0.37 -14.53 -10.96
C GLN A 102 0.66 -14.98 -11.98
N ASP A 103 0.26 -15.92 -12.83
CA ASP A 103 1.05 -16.32 -13.98
C ASP A 103 1.21 -15.14 -14.95
N GLY A 104 2.42 -14.98 -15.50
CA GLY A 104 2.72 -13.86 -16.38
C GLY A 104 2.19 -14.05 -17.80
N ASP A 105 1.95 -15.28 -18.24
CA ASP A 105 1.47 -15.60 -19.58
C ASP A 105 -0.07 -15.67 -19.59
N ASP A 106 -0.67 -16.24 -18.54
CA ASP A 106 -2.11 -16.27 -18.30
C ASP A 106 -2.49 -15.66 -16.94
N PRO A 107 -2.73 -14.33 -16.89
CA PRO A 107 -3.06 -13.64 -15.64
C PRO A 107 -4.47 -13.95 -15.12
N THR A 108 -5.26 -14.78 -15.80
CA THR A 108 -6.50 -15.30 -15.20
C THR A 108 -6.18 -16.37 -14.15
N LYS A 109 -5.01 -17.02 -14.28
CA LYS A 109 -4.56 -18.11 -13.43
C LYS A 109 -3.62 -17.63 -12.34
N LYS A 110 -3.85 -18.16 -11.14
CA LYS A 110 -2.90 -18.09 -10.04
C LYS A 110 -1.82 -19.15 -10.25
N LEU A 111 -0.67 -18.95 -9.63
CA LEU A 111 0.46 -19.90 -9.67
C LEU A 111 0.15 -21.26 -9.01
N PHE A 112 -1.03 -21.44 -8.42
CA PHE A 112 -1.50 -22.68 -7.80
C PHE A 112 -2.65 -23.32 -8.56
N ASP A 113 -3.18 -22.66 -9.59
CA ASP A 113 -4.29 -23.21 -10.34
C ASP A 113 -3.81 -24.41 -11.16
N ASN A 114 -4.72 -25.35 -11.40
CA ASN A 114 -4.44 -26.47 -12.29
C ASN A 114 -4.17 -25.94 -13.71
N ASP A 115 -3.20 -26.54 -14.41
CA ASP A 115 -2.78 -26.16 -15.78
C ASP A 115 -2.16 -24.75 -15.91
N VAL A 116 -1.47 -24.27 -14.88
CA VAL A 116 -0.65 -23.06 -14.96
C VAL A 116 0.71 -23.36 -15.62
N ASN A 117 1.23 -22.43 -16.45
CA ASN A 117 2.54 -22.58 -17.08
C ASN A 117 3.66 -22.43 -16.04
N GLY A 118 3.54 -21.42 -15.17
CA GLY A 118 4.45 -21.17 -14.05
C GLY A 118 5.88 -20.84 -14.48
N GLN A 119 6.08 -20.36 -15.70
CA GLN A 119 7.39 -19.97 -16.23
C GLN A 119 7.69 -18.48 -16.07
N SER A 120 6.63 -17.68 -15.96
CA SER A 120 6.65 -16.24 -15.75
C SER A 120 5.67 -15.90 -14.63
N TRP A 121 5.90 -14.76 -13.98
CA TRP A 121 5.00 -14.23 -12.96
C TRP A 121 4.75 -12.74 -13.18
N VAL A 122 3.59 -12.30 -12.68
CA VAL A 122 3.21 -10.91 -12.53
C VAL A 122 2.73 -10.66 -11.10
N ILE A 123 3.22 -9.56 -10.51
CA ILE A 123 2.79 -9.05 -9.23
C ILE A 123 2.05 -7.74 -9.47
N ARG A 124 0.82 -7.65 -8.97
CA ARG A 124 0.01 -6.42 -8.99
C ARG A 124 -0.33 -6.02 -7.57
N ALA A 125 0.02 -4.80 -7.18
CA ALA A 125 -0.35 -4.23 -5.89
C ALA A 125 -1.38 -3.11 -6.09
N GLN A 126 -2.65 -3.44 -5.86
CA GLN A 126 -3.76 -2.50 -5.96
C GLN A 126 -3.97 -1.76 -4.65
N SER A 127 -4.04 -0.43 -4.71
CA SER A 127 -4.44 0.37 -3.55
C SER A 127 -5.96 0.48 -3.45
N LEU A 128 -6.48 0.59 -2.22
CA LEU A 128 -7.89 0.96 -1.97
C LEU A 128 -8.11 2.47 -2.03
N ASP A 129 -7.05 3.28 -1.99
CA ASP A 129 -7.13 4.73 -2.13
C ASP A 129 -6.92 5.15 -3.59
N ALA A 130 -7.92 5.83 -4.17
CA ALA A 130 -7.91 6.30 -5.55
C ALA A 130 -6.79 7.32 -5.84
N GLN A 131 -6.22 7.94 -4.81
CA GLN A 131 -5.12 8.90 -4.94
C GLN A 131 -3.74 8.25 -4.80
N ASN A 132 -3.70 6.96 -4.46
CA ASN A 132 -2.44 6.23 -4.30
C ASN A 132 -2.13 5.41 -5.56
N TYR A 133 -0.85 5.07 -5.74
CA TYR A 133 -0.42 4.32 -6.90
C TYR A 133 -0.78 2.84 -6.77
N THR A 134 -1.26 2.27 -7.87
CA THR A 134 -1.28 0.83 -8.11
C THR A 134 0.00 0.46 -8.85
N PHE A 135 0.68 -0.58 -8.38
CA PHE A 135 1.97 -1.03 -8.91
C PHE A 135 1.82 -2.33 -9.67
N LEU A 136 2.68 -2.50 -10.67
CA LEU A 136 2.84 -3.70 -11.45
C LEU A 136 4.33 -4.01 -11.58
N MET A 137 4.68 -5.28 -11.39
CA MET A 137 6.02 -5.80 -11.65
C MET A 137 5.89 -7.18 -12.29
N MET A 138 6.65 -7.40 -13.36
CA MET A 138 6.72 -8.68 -14.05
C MET A 138 8.11 -9.27 -14.01
N SER A 139 8.17 -10.60 -14.08
CA SER A 139 9.41 -11.36 -14.32
C SER A 139 10.14 -10.93 -15.61
N THR A 140 9.43 -10.43 -16.61
CA THR A 140 9.98 -9.93 -17.89
C THR A 140 10.65 -8.57 -17.80
N GLY A 141 10.60 -7.90 -16.64
CA GLY A 141 11.28 -6.63 -16.38
C GLY A 141 10.39 -5.39 -16.46
N ILE A 142 9.11 -5.51 -16.84
CA ILE A 142 8.17 -4.38 -16.78
C ILE A 142 7.93 -4.01 -15.31
N ARG A 143 8.22 -2.75 -14.98
CA ARG A 143 7.92 -2.14 -13.67
C ARG A 143 7.25 -0.80 -13.91
N CYS A 144 5.95 -0.76 -13.65
CA CYS A 144 5.15 0.42 -13.89
C CYS A 144 4.11 0.64 -12.79
N LYS A 145 3.62 1.86 -12.69
CA LYS A 145 2.61 2.27 -11.73
C LYS A 145 1.66 3.27 -12.35
N ASN A 146 0.44 3.32 -11.84
CA ASN A 146 -0.57 4.32 -12.22
C ASN A 146 -1.49 4.57 -11.02
N LYS A 147 -1.96 5.82 -10.84
CA LYS A 147 -2.93 6.15 -9.78
C LYS A 147 -4.32 5.57 -10.09
N THR A 148 -4.66 5.47 -11.36
CA THR A 148 -5.92 4.86 -11.80
C THR A 148 -5.77 3.35 -11.87
N ALA A 149 -6.30 2.64 -10.86
CA ALA A 149 -6.19 1.19 -10.75
C ALA A 149 -6.75 0.43 -11.97
N ALA A 150 -7.76 0.98 -12.66
CA ALA A 150 -8.34 0.41 -13.87
C ALA A 150 -7.37 0.41 -15.07
N ASN A 151 -6.39 1.31 -15.10
CA ASN A 151 -5.37 1.35 -16.14
C ASN A 151 -4.24 0.34 -15.89
N VAL A 152 -4.17 -0.23 -14.67
CA VAL A 152 -3.17 -1.25 -14.33
C VAL A 152 -3.79 -2.63 -14.51
N SER A 153 -3.52 -3.20 -15.67
CA SER A 153 -3.78 -4.60 -15.98
C SER A 153 -2.58 -5.47 -15.56
N TYR A 154 -2.71 -6.78 -15.69
CA TYR A 154 -1.61 -7.71 -15.44
C TYR A 154 -0.58 -7.77 -16.59
N THR A 155 -0.72 -6.97 -17.64
CA THR A 155 0.21 -6.93 -18.77
C THR A 155 0.79 -5.54 -19.03
N ASN A 156 0.21 -4.47 -18.45
CA ASN A 156 0.70 -3.10 -18.57
C ASN A 156 0.02 -2.16 -17.56
N CYS A 157 0.54 -0.94 -17.42
CA CYS A 157 -0.04 0.13 -16.58
C CYS A 157 -0.72 1.25 -17.39
N GLY A 158 -1.15 0.95 -18.62
CA GLY A 158 -1.64 1.94 -19.59
C GLY A 158 -0.51 2.77 -20.21
N SER A 159 -0.91 3.81 -20.94
CA SER A 159 0.01 4.73 -21.63
C SER A 159 0.46 5.88 -20.72
N MET A 160 1.55 6.55 -21.10
CA MET A 160 2.03 7.77 -20.42
C MET A 160 0.97 8.88 -20.41
N ALA A 161 0.14 8.98 -21.47
CA ALA A 161 -0.96 9.94 -21.53
C ALA A 161 -2.03 9.69 -20.44
N ASN A 162 -2.17 8.44 -20.01
CA ASN A 162 -3.08 8.02 -18.94
C ASN A 162 -2.40 7.98 -17.56
N GLY A 163 -1.23 8.62 -17.41
CA GLY A 163 -0.51 8.72 -16.14
C GLY A 163 0.29 7.47 -15.75
N SER A 164 0.67 6.63 -16.73
CA SER A 164 1.58 5.52 -16.49
C SER A 164 3.01 6.02 -16.26
N GLU A 165 3.64 5.57 -15.17
CA GLU A 165 5.00 5.93 -14.78
C GLU A 165 5.82 4.65 -14.51
N ALA A 166 7.13 4.70 -14.76
CA ALA A 166 8.07 3.69 -14.26
C ALA A 166 8.37 3.91 -12.77
N TRP A 167 8.82 2.87 -12.08
CA TRP A 167 9.21 2.96 -10.66
C TRP A 167 10.31 1.97 -10.27
#